data_AF-A0AAE1KY82-F1
#
_entry.id   AF-A0AAE1KY82-F1
#
_cell.length_a   1.000
_cell.length_b   1.000
_cell.length_c   1.000
_cell.angle_alpha   90.00
_cell.angle_beta   90.00
_cell.angle_gamma   90.00
#
_symmetry.space_group_name_H-M   'P 1'
#
loop_
_entity.id
_entity.type
_entity.pdbx_description
1 polymer ?
#
loop_
_entity_poly.entity_id
_entity_poly.type
_entity_poly.pdbx_seq_one_letter_code
_entity_poly.pdbx_strand_id
1 'polypeptide(L)'
;MHGTIEVAETDRAVQKAPMESSVSPQLCHKNASASICSYIQDEVIEEKRSIFVSGLLEMYKAEYISMGGDQADVESYWAQNLQRKIAISFGDKIKIKLADQHRGNFVFNSVVPEDEAFARLHCDAEEHLQNDKLRWAALHLRSQIMKLPKSRTPNPATVQNLKESAPDISAQLDLFFRSLIGGLTPKFRGAKKDGFERKVTSMASDAIFNVTGGTVKPWKHTTLGLGMASLTGSKLTLKILNSWFEVVTLKAELAQLQGV
;
A
#
# COMPACT_ATOMS: atom_id res chain seq x y z
N MET A 1 -44.16 57.99 7.55
CA MET A 1 -44.31 56.84 6.64
C MET A 1 -42.94 56.61 5.99
N HIS A 2 -41.94 56.05 6.66
CA HIS A 2 -41.73 54.66 7.10
C HIS A 2 -41.75 53.64 5.94
N GLY A 3 -40.64 52.91 5.81
CA GLY A 3 -40.35 51.90 4.79
C GLY A 3 -38.96 52.16 4.16
N THR A 4 -37.85 52.10 4.91
CA THR A 4 -37.13 50.91 5.42
C THR A 4 -36.45 50.10 4.31
N ILE A 5 -35.12 50.15 4.35
CA ILE A 5 -34.14 49.34 3.63
C ILE A 5 -34.25 47.89 4.12
N GLU A 6 -34.40 46.92 3.21
CA GLU A 6 -34.01 45.53 3.49
C GLU A 6 -33.12 45.01 2.36
N VAL A 7 -31.86 44.85 2.72
CA VAL A 7 -30.85 44.06 2.04
C VAL A 7 -31.15 42.60 2.37
N ALA A 8 -31.54 41.80 1.39
CA ALA A 8 -31.62 40.35 1.53
C ALA A 8 -30.43 39.72 0.83
N GLU A 9 -29.31 39.72 1.55
CA GLU A 9 -28.22 38.75 1.41
C GLU A 9 -28.83 37.34 1.51
N THR A 10 -28.63 36.51 0.50
CA THR A 10 -28.80 35.06 0.66
C THR A 10 -27.55 34.37 0.15
N ASP A 11 -26.51 34.46 0.98
CA ASP A 11 -25.49 33.44 1.11
C ASP A 11 -26.18 32.08 1.31
N ARG A 12 -26.11 31.21 0.30
CA ARG A 12 -26.26 29.77 0.51
C ARG A 12 -24.92 29.11 0.27
N ALA A 13 -24.25 28.94 1.39
CA ALA A 13 -23.09 28.12 1.62
C ALA A 13 -23.06 26.86 0.73
N VAL A 14 -22.16 26.85 -0.25
CA VAL A 14 -21.61 25.60 -0.80
C VAL A 14 -20.60 25.08 0.22
N GLN A 15 -21.10 24.54 1.34
CA GLN A 15 -20.29 23.64 2.15
C GLN A 15 -20.36 22.26 1.52
N LYS A 16 -19.40 21.98 0.64
CA LYS A 16 -19.02 20.61 0.31
C LYS A 16 -17.68 20.34 0.98
N ALA A 17 -17.74 20.07 2.28
CA ALA A 17 -16.63 19.41 2.96
C ALA A 17 -16.39 18.06 2.24
N PRO A 18 -15.15 17.72 1.88
CA PRO A 18 -14.88 16.39 1.34
C PRO A 18 -15.11 15.41 2.48
N MET A 19 -16.01 14.44 2.25
CA MET A 19 -16.07 13.21 3.05
C MET A 19 -14.68 12.58 3.00
N GLU A 20 -13.88 12.80 4.03
CA GLU A 20 -12.83 11.86 4.42
C GLU A 20 -13.55 10.53 4.65
N SER A 21 -13.44 9.61 3.71
CA SER A 21 -13.86 8.23 3.94
C SER A 21 -12.83 7.61 4.88
N SER A 22 -12.85 8.00 6.15
CA SER A 22 -12.05 7.35 7.18
C SER A 22 -12.50 5.89 7.25
N VAL A 23 -11.64 4.99 6.81
CA VAL A 23 -11.86 3.55 7.00
C VAL A 23 -11.98 3.33 8.50
N SER A 24 -12.97 2.57 8.95
CA SER A 24 -13.18 2.41 10.39
C SER A 24 -11.93 1.79 11.04
N PRO A 25 -11.45 2.31 12.19
CA PRO A 25 -10.25 1.79 12.86
C PRO A 25 -10.33 0.28 13.13
N GLN A 26 -11.53 -0.22 13.43
CA GLN A 26 -11.82 -1.64 13.63
C GLN A 26 -11.55 -2.48 12.38
N LEU A 27 -11.92 -1.97 11.20
CA LEU A 27 -11.68 -2.65 9.93
C LEU A 27 -10.18 -2.66 9.59
N CYS A 28 -9.47 -1.56 9.83
CA CYS A 28 -8.01 -1.52 9.69
C CYS A 28 -7.32 -2.53 10.62
N HIS A 29 -7.72 -2.61 11.89
CA HIS A 29 -7.18 -3.61 12.82
C HIS A 29 -7.48 -5.05 12.40
N LYS A 30 -8.67 -5.30 11.85
CA LYS A 30 -9.06 -6.62 11.33
C LYS A 30 -8.19 -7.02 10.15
N ASN A 31 -8.05 -6.14 9.17
CA ASN A 31 -7.29 -6.42 7.95
C ASN A 31 -5.78 -6.52 8.22
N ALA A 32 -5.21 -5.61 9.01
CA ALA A 32 -3.80 -5.70 9.42
C ALA A 32 -3.52 -7.00 10.19
N SER A 33 -4.46 -7.42 11.04
CA SER A 33 -4.35 -8.70 11.74
C SER A 33 -4.42 -9.90 10.81
N ALA A 34 -5.28 -9.86 9.79
CA ALA A 34 -5.35 -10.93 8.80
C ALA A 34 -4.04 -11.02 7.99
N SER A 35 -3.48 -9.87 7.59
CA SER A 35 -2.17 -9.80 6.91
C SER A 35 -1.06 -10.42 7.76
N ILE A 36 -0.96 -10.03 9.04
CA ILE A 36 0.05 -10.60 9.95
C ILE A 36 -0.16 -12.09 10.21
N CYS A 37 -1.40 -12.56 10.31
CA CYS A 37 -1.65 -14.00 10.42
C CYS A 37 -1.21 -14.74 9.15
N SER A 38 -1.49 -14.22 7.95
CA SER A 38 -0.99 -14.82 6.70
C SER A 38 0.53 -14.88 6.71
N TYR A 39 1.18 -13.78 7.09
CA TYR A 39 2.63 -13.72 7.18
C TYR A 39 3.23 -14.76 8.14
N ILE A 40 2.61 -14.95 9.31
CA ILE A 40 3.06 -15.97 10.29
C ILE A 40 2.86 -17.38 9.73
N GLN A 41 1.75 -17.62 9.03
CA GLN A 41 1.49 -18.90 8.39
C GLN A 41 2.60 -19.24 7.38
N ASP A 42 2.93 -18.31 6.49
CA ASP A 42 3.93 -18.55 5.45
C ASP A 42 5.34 -18.67 6.04
N GLU A 43 5.75 -17.71 6.89
CA GLU A 43 7.16 -17.61 7.27
C GLU A 43 7.51 -18.38 8.54
N VAL A 44 6.63 -18.35 9.55
CA VAL A 44 6.90 -19.04 10.81
C VAL A 44 6.50 -20.50 10.71
N ILE A 45 5.36 -20.82 10.09
CA ILE A 45 4.85 -22.19 10.08
C ILE A 45 5.43 -22.98 8.90
N GLU A 46 5.28 -22.49 7.68
CA GLU A 46 5.69 -23.23 6.47
C GLU A 46 7.21 -23.20 6.27
N GLU A 47 7.81 -22.01 6.28
CA GLU A 47 9.27 -21.84 6.16
C GLU A 47 10.04 -22.12 7.46
N LYS A 48 9.33 -22.40 8.57
CA LYS A 48 9.90 -22.73 9.89
C LYS A 48 10.91 -21.68 10.38
N ARG A 49 10.67 -20.40 10.08
CA ARG A 49 11.52 -19.30 10.50
C ARG A 49 11.18 -18.84 11.91
N SER A 50 12.13 -18.15 12.52
CA SER A 50 11.98 -17.56 13.86
C SER A 50 12.03 -16.04 13.77
N ILE A 51 11.05 -15.36 14.35
CA ILE A 51 10.85 -13.92 14.15
C ILE A 51 10.59 -13.22 15.48
N PHE A 52 11.20 -12.06 15.69
CA PHE A 52 10.93 -11.24 16.88
C PHE A 52 9.51 -10.69 16.87
N VAL A 53 8.87 -10.72 18.03
CA VAL A 53 7.54 -10.13 18.23
C VAL A 53 7.56 -8.62 18.01
N SER A 54 8.67 -7.95 18.32
CA SER A 54 8.85 -6.52 18.04
C SER A 54 8.77 -6.23 16.53
N GLY A 55 9.45 -7.02 15.70
CA GLY A 55 9.35 -6.91 14.24
C GLY A 55 7.94 -7.18 13.72
N LEU A 56 7.26 -8.22 14.24
CA LEU A 56 5.85 -8.48 13.91
C LEU A 56 4.93 -7.31 14.30
N LEU A 57 5.20 -6.65 15.43
CA LEU A 57 4.45 -5.48 15.88
C LEU A 57 4.68 -4.28 14.96
N GLU A 58 5.91 -4.03 14.55
CA GLU A 58 6.22 -2.96 13.60
C GLU A 58 5.53 -3.18 12.25
N MET A 59 5.58 -4.41 11.72
CA MET A 59 4.84 -4.78 10.51
C MET A 59 3.33 -4.61 10.68
N TYR A 60 2.78 -5.01 11.82
CA TYR A 60 1.36 -4.81 12.13
C TYR A 60 0.96 -3.33 12.09
N LYS A 61 1.75 -2.47 12.74
CA LYS A 61 1.51 -1.02 12.76
C LYS A 61 1.62 -0.44 11.35
N ALA A 62 2.65 -0.83 10.60
CA ALA A 62 2.86 -0.40 9.23
C ALA A 62 1.68 -0.79 8.32
N GLU A 63 1.16 -2.02 8.44
CA GLU A 63 0.00 -2.46 7.68
C GLU A 63 -1.28 -1.73 8.05
N TYR A 64 -1.50 -1.49 9.34
CA TYR A 64 -2.64 -0.70 9.81
C TYR A 64 -2.67 0.69 9.15
N ILE A 65 -1.52 1.36 9.11
CA ILE A 65 -1.36 2.67 8.47
C ILE A 65 -1.51 2.56 6.94
N SER A 66 -0.97 1.50 6.34
CA SER A 66 -1.05 1.23 4.89
C SER A 66 -2.52 1.14 4.42
N MET A 67 -3.40 0.65 5.27
CA MET A 67 -4.83 0.49 5.02
C MET A 67 -5.66 1.75 5.31
N GLY A 68 -5.01 2.85 5.70
CA GLY A 68 -5.64 4.14 5.97
C GLY A 68 -6.02 4.38 7.43
N GLY A 69 -5.49 3.57 8.36
CA GLY A 69 -5.62 3.84 9.80
C GLY A 69 -4.74 5.02 10.26
N ASP A 70 -5.12 5.64 11.38
CA ASP A 70 -4.36 6.74 11.98
C ASP A 70 -3.14 6.23 12.75
N GLN A 71 -2.01 6.93 12.61
CA GLN A 71 -0.79 6.67 13.36
C GLN A 71 -1.04 6.73 14.87
N ALA A 72 -1.80 7.74 15.33
CA ALA A 72 -2.03 7.95 16.76
C ALA A 72 -2.80 6.78 17.39
N ASP A 73 -3.75 6.20 16.65
CA ASP A 73 -4.57 5.07 17.11
C ASP A 73 -3.72 3.81 17.35
N VAL A 74 -2.74 3.56 16.48
CA VAL A 74 -1.95 2.32 16.50
C VAL A 74 -0.66 2.43 17.32
N GLU A 75 -0.21 3.66 17.61
CA GLU A 75 1.01 3.88 18.39
C GLU A 75 0.90 3.27 19.79
N SER A 76 -0.29 3.41 20.39
CA SER A 76 -0.65 2.81 21.69
C SER A 76 -0.84 1.29 21.66
N TYR A 77 -0.72 0.62 20.50
CA TYR A 77 -0.88 -0.83 20.39
C TYR A 77 0.38 -1.57 20.89
N TRP A 78 0.20 -2.42 21.91
CA TRP A 78 1.28 -3.11 22.62
C TRP A 78 1.55 -4.51 22.06
N ALA A 79 2.81 -4.95 22.14
CA ALA A 79 3.25 -6.30 21.76
C ALA A 79 2.44 -7.42 22.46
N GLN A 80 2.03 -7.21 23.71
CA GLN A 80 1.23 -8.16 24.47
C GLN A 80 -0.16 -8.41 23.86
N ASN A 81 -0.75 -7.40 23.23
CA ASN A 81 -2.03 -7.55 22.54
C ASN A 81 -1.86 -8.40 21.29
N LEU A 82 -0.79 -8.14 20.54
CA LEU A 82 -0.44 -8.92 19.36
C LEU A 82 -0.12 -10.38 19.72
N GLN A 83 0.68 -10.61 20.76
CA GLN A 83 1.01 -11.94 21.25
C GLN A 83 -0.22 -12.75 21.64
N ARG A 84 -1.14 -12.15 22.42
CA ARG A 84 -2.41 -12.82 22.77
C ARG A 84 -3.20 -13.20 21.52
N LYS A 85 -3.27 -12.29 20.54
CA LYS A 85 -4.00 -12.53 19.30
C LYS A 85 -3.39 -13.66 18.47
N ILE A 86 -2.06 -13.63 18.32
CA ILE A 86 -1.29 -14.67 17.63
C ILE A 86 -1.45 -16.03 18.33
N ALA A 87 -1.33 -16.07 19.65
CA ALA A 87 -1.51 -17.28 20.44
C ALA A 87 -2.93 -17.87 20.29
N ILE A 88 -3.96 -17.02 20.23
CA ILE A 88 -5.34 -17.47 19.96
C ILE A 88 -5.49 -18.04 18.55
N SER A 89 -4.89 -17.38 17.54
CA SER A 89 -5.04 -17.80 16.14
C SER A 89 -4.29 -19.08 15.78
N PHE A 90 -3.12 -19.30 16.37
CA PHE A 90 -2.24 -20.41 16.00
C PHE A 90 -2.13 -21.51 17.06
N GLY A 91 -2.54 -21.23 18.30
CA GLY A 91 -2.54 -22.20 19.41
C GLY A 91 -1.19 -22.91 19.53
N ASP A 92 -1.25 -24.24 19.53
CA ASP A 92 -0.08 -25.10 19.72
C ASP A 92 0.84 -25.21 18.49
N LYS A 93 0.51 -24.57 17.36
CA LYS A 93 1.36 -24.59 16.15
C LYS A 93 2.60 -23.71 16.29
N ILE A 94 2.59 -22.78 17.23
CA ILE A 94 3.69 -21.85 17.48
C ILE A 94 4.09 -21.88 18.95
N LYS A 95 5.31 -21.47 19.23
CA LYS A 95 5.81 -21.20 20.57
C LYS A 95 6.35 -19.79 20.62
N ILE A 96 6.17 -19.13 21.77
CA ILE A 96 6.70 -17.80 22.05
C ILE A 96 7.67 -17.93 23.21
N LYS A 97 8.92 -17.52 23.01
CA LYS A 97 9.98 -17.58 24.03
C LYS A 97 10.72 -16.26 24.10
N LEU A 98 11.36 -16.02 25.25
CA LEU A 98 12.22 -14.87 25.46
C LEU A 98 13.59 -15.20 24.86
N ALA A 99 14.07 -14.39 23.91
CA ALA A 99 15.42 -14.56 23.37
C ALA A 99 16.47 -14.02 24.36
N ASP A 100 16.28 -12.77 24.75
CA ASP A 100 17.12 -12.05 25.72
C ASP A 100 16.33 -10.86 26.29
N GLN A 101 16.73 -10.37 27.48
CA GLN A 101 16.09 -9.21 28.12
C GLN A 101 16.11 -7.96 27.23
N HIS A 102 17.11 -7.78 26.36
CA HIS A 102 17.19 -6.62 25.48
C HIS A 102 16.38 -6.78 24.19
N ARG A 103 16.31 -7.99 23.64
CA ARG A 103 15.69 -8.25 22.32
C ARG A 103 14.23 -8.69 22.42
N GLY A 104 13.80 -9.13 23.61
CA GLY A 104 12.42 -9.51 23.89
C GLY A 104 12.04 -10.88 23.33
N ASN A 105 10.74 -11.05 23.09
CA ASN A 105 10.18 -12.34 22.72
C ASN A 105 10.28 -12.59 21.21
N PHE A 106 10.41 -13.85 20.83
CA PHE A 106 10.35 -14.33 19.46
C PHE A 106 9.32 -15.46 19.31
N VAL A 107 8.81 -15.62 18.10
CA VAL A 107 7.82 -16.63 17.70
C VAL A 107 8.48 -17.62 16.75
N PHE A 108 8.21 -18.91 16.95
CA PHE A 108 8.73 -19.99 16.10
C PHE A 108 7.73 -21.15 16.01
N ASN A 109 7.89 -22.00 15.00
CA ASN A 109 7.08 -23.21 14.82
C ASN A 109 7.28 -24.18 15.99
N SER A 110 6.20 -24.72 16.55
CA SER A 110 6.25 -25.62 17.71
C SER A 110 6.99 -26.94 17.47
N VAL A 111 7.12 -27.36 16.21
CA VAL A 111 7.85 -28.57 15.77
C VAL A 111 9.37 -28.37 15.84
N VAL A 112 9.84 -27.13 15.74
CA VAL A 112 11.28 -26.82 15.78
C VAL A 112 11.75 -26.82 17.25
N PRO A 113 12.85 -27.51 17.59
CA PRO A 113 13.42 -27.45 18.93
C PRO A 113 13.94 -26.03 19.25
N GLU A 114 13.87 -25.65 20.53
CA GLU A 114 14.13 -24.29 20.99
C GLU A 114 15.55 -23.80 20.63
N ASP A 115 16.56 -24.66 20.80
CA ASP A 115 17.96 -24.34 20.48
C ASP A 115 18.15 -24.07 18.98
N GLU A 116 17.47 -24.83 18.12
CA GLU A 116 17.52 -24.65 16.67
C GLU A 116 16.78 -23.38 16.24
N ALA A 117 15.62 -23.10 16.83
CA ALA A 117 14.86 -21.88 16.59
C ALA A 117 15.68 -20.64 16.97
N PHE A 118 16.37 -20.70 18.11
CA PHE A 118 17.26 -19.64 18.56
C PHE A 118 18.46 -19.46 17.62
N ALA A 119 19.09 -20.55 17.16
CA ALA A 119 20.19 -20.48 16.19
C ALA A 119 19.75 -19.82 14.87
N ARG A 120 18.58 -20.20 14.32
CA ARG A 120 18.01 -19.62 13.10
C ARG A 120 17.72 -18.12 13.24
N LEU A 121 17.20 -17.72 14.40
CA LEU A 121 16.95 -16.31 14.72
C LEU A 121 18.22 -15.44 14.60
N HIS A 122 19.41 -16.02 14.77
CA HIS A 122 20.69 -15.35 14.62
C HIS A 122 21.29 -15.49 13.22
N CYS A 123 21.25 -16.68 12.62
CA CYS A 123 21.77 -16.91 11.27
C CYS A 123 21.03 -16.10 10.21
N ASP A 124 19.71 -16.01 10.32
CA ASP A 124 18.87 -15.35 9.34
C ASP A 124 18.68 -13.85 9.65
N ALA A 125 19.25 -13.36 10.76
CA ALA A 125 19.01 -12.02 11.29
C ALA A 125 19.36 -10.90 10.30
N GLU A 126 20.46 -11.03 9.56
CA GLU A 126 20.89 -10.00 8.60
C GLU A 126 19.99 -9.95 7.37
N GLU A 127 19.65 -11.11 6.81
CA GLU A 127 18.74 -11.21 5.67
C GLU A 127 17.34 -10.68 6.05
N HIS A 128 16.86 -11.06 7.24
CA HIS A 128 15.60 -10.57 7.80
C HIS A 128 15.61 -9.05 7.97
N LEU A 129 16.66 -8.49 8.54
CA LEU A 129 16.74 -7.04 8.74
C LEU A 129 16.69 -6.28 7.40
N GLN A 130 17.28 -6.84 6.34
CA GLN A 130 17.19 -6.25 5.00
C GLN A 130 15.78 -6.37 4.41
N ASN A 131 15.17 -7.55 4.51
CA ASN A 131 13.81 -7.79 4.03
C ASN A 131 12.78 -6.92 4.77
N ASP A 132 12.95 -6.73 6.08
CA ASP A 132 12.08 -5.88 6.90
C ASP A 132 12.20 -4.40 6.49
N LYS A 133 13.41 -3.92 6.18
CA LYS A 133 13.60 -2.56 5.65
C LYS A 133 12.89 -2.37 4.31
N LEU A 134 12.97 -3.36 3.42
CA LEU A 134 12.30 -3.33 2.12
C LEU A 134 10.77 -3.32 2.29
N ARG A 135 10.24 -4.18 3.18
CA ARG A 135 8.80 -4.24 3.49
C ARG A 135 8.32 -2.94 4.10
N TRP A 136 9.06 -2.39 5.05
CA TRP A 136 8.73 -1.10 5.66
C TRP A 136 8.68 0.02 4.62
N ALA A 137 9.67 0.10 3.74
CA ALA A 137 9.68 1.07 2.64
C ALA A 137 8.47 0.89 1.71
N ALA A 138 8.13 -0.36 1.36
CA ALA A 138 6.98 -0.68 0.53
C ALA A 138 5.65 -0.28 1.19
N LEU A 139 5.46 -0.60 2.48
CA LEU A 139 4.26 -0.23 3.24
C LEU A 139 4.14 1.28 3.43
N HIS A 140 5.26 1.97 3.62
CA HIS A 140 5.29 3.42 3.68
C HIS A 140 4.80 4.03 2.37
N LEU A 141 5.35 3.60 1.22
CA LEU A 141 4.90 4.08 -0.09
C LEU A 141 3.43 3.74 -0.36
N ARG A 142 3.01 2.52 0.01
CA ARG A 142 1.61 2.09 -0.10
C ARG A 142 0.67 3.03 0.67
N SER A 143 1.02 3.38 1.90
CA SER A 143 0.21 4.30 2.72
C SER A 143 0.02 5.66 2.06
N GLN A 144 1.05 6.18 1.39
CA GLN A 144 0.98 7.46 0.68
C GLN A 144 0.08 7.36 -0.55
N ILE A 145 0.17 6.26 -1.29
CA ILE A 145 -0.68 6.01 -2.46
C ILE A 145 -2.15 5.89 -2.04
N MET A 146 -2.42 5.21 -0.94
CA MET A 146 -3.80 5.00 -0.44
C MET A 146 -4.46 6.30 0.05
N LYS A 147 -3.67 7.32 0.40
CA LYS A 147 -4.16 8.67 0.75
C LYS A 147 -4.52 9.53 -0.46
N LEU A 148 -4.18 9.12 -1.68
CA LEU A 148 -4.49 9.90 -2.88
C LEU A 148 -6.01 10.00 -3.09
N PRO A 149 -6.50 11.17 -3.54
CA PRO A 149 -7.92 11.36 -3.79
C PRO A 149 -8.40 10.41 -4.90
N LYS A 150 -9.59 9.86 -4.72
CA LYS A 150 -10.23 9.00 -5.72
C LYS A 150 -10.45 9.80 -7.01
N SER A 151 -9.92 9.30 -8.11
CA SER A 151 -10.02 9.96 -9.40
C SER A 151 -11.46 9.86 -9.93
N ARG A 152 -12.11 11.00 -10.13
CA ARG A 152 -13.37 11.08 -10.88
C ARG A 152 -13.02 11.45 -12.31
N THR A 153 -13.64 10.78 -13.28
CA THR A 153 -13.51 11.19 -14.68
C THR A 153 -14.11 12.59 -14.84
N PRO A 154 -13.32 13.60 -15.24
CA PRO A 154 -13.82 14.94 -15.47
C PRO A 154 -14.85 14.93 -16.60
N ASN A 155 -15.83 15.83 -16.51
CA ASN A 155 -16.83 16.05 -17.55
C ASN A 155 -16.72 17.52 -18.01
N PRO A 156 -16.33 17.80 -19.26
CA PRO A 156 -16.10 16.86 -20.37
C PRO A 156 -14.76 16.12 -20.28
N ALA A 157 -14.76 14.86 -20.74
CA ALA A 157 -13.61 13.95 -20.73
C ALA A 157 -12.62 14.22 -21.88
N THR A 158 -12.05 15.42 -21.92
CA THR A 158 -11.01 15.80 -22.87
C THR A 158 -9.64 15.38 -22.34
N VAL A 159 -8.69 15.03 -23.23
CA VAL A 159 -7.31 14.64 -22.83
C VAL A 159 -6.62 15.70 -21.95
N GLN A 160 -6.85 16.98 -22.26
CA GLN A 160 -6.32 18.10 -21.49
C GLN A 160 -6.90 18.10 -20.05
N ASN A 161 -8.22 17.98 -19.93
CA ASN A 161 -8.90 17.92 -18.64
C ASN A 161 -8.50 16.69 -17.82
N LEU A 162 -8.24 15.56 -18.48
CA LEU A 162 -7.76 14.33 -17.84
C LEU A 162 -6.35 14.47 -17.25
N LYS A 163 -5.51 15.27 -17.90
CA LYS A 163 -4.15 15.55 -17.44
C LYS A 163 -4.18 16.52 -16.26
N GLU A 164 -5.04 17.53 -16.32
CA GLU A 164 -5.20 18.55 -15.27
C GLU A 164 -5.96 18.03 -14.04
N SER A 165 -6.86 17.05 -14.20
CA SER A 165 -7.57 16.40 -13.10
C SER A 165 -6.86 15.16 -12.55
N ALA A 166 -5.65 14.85 -13.03
CA ALA A 166 -4.92 13.67 -12.62
C ALA A 166 -4.41 13.83 -11.18
N PRO A 167 -4.42 12.76 -10.37
CA PRO A 167 -3.77 12.81 -9.07
C PRO A 167 -2.28 13.05 -9.24
N ASP A 168 -1.76 14.06 -8.55
CA ASP A 168 -0.34 14.35 -8.52
C ASP A 168 0.42 13.19 -7.85
N ILE A 169 1.56 12.85 -8.44
CA ILE A 169 2.45 11.82 -7.91
C ILE A 169 3.11 12.39 -6.65
N SER A 170 2.97 11.69 -5.52
CA SER A 170 3.65 12.07 -4.28
C SER A 170 5.16 12.18 -4.48
N ALA A 171 5.77 13.22 -3.92
CA ALA A 171 7.22 13.46 -4.03
C ALA A 171 8.06 12.28 -3.53
N GLN A 172 7.56 11.52 -2.55
CA GLN A 172 8.24 10.33 -2.05
C GLN A 172 8.23 9.17 -3.06
N LEU A 173 7.13 9.02 -3.81
CA LEU A 173 7.00 8.00 -4.84
C LEU A 173 7.89 8.34 -6.05
N ASP A 174 7.93 9.63 -6.42
CA ASP A 174 8.85 10.16 -7.42
C ASP A 174 10.32 9.92 -7.01
N LEU A 175 10.69 10.29 -5.78
CA LEU A 175 12.03 10.07 -5.24
C LEU A 175 12.41 8.58 -5.23
N PHE A 176 11.49 7.69 -4.84
CA PHE A 176 11.72 6.26 -4.85
C PHE A 176 12.03 5.74 -6.25
N PHE A 177 11.17 6.00 -7.24
CA PHE A 177 11.40 5.52 -8.60
C PHE A 177 12.59 6.19 -9.29
N ARG A 178 12.87 7.46 -8.97
CA ARG A 178 14.11 8.11 -9.42
C ARG A 178 15.34 7.42 -8.87
N SER A 179 15.34 7.11 -7.58
CA SER A 179 16.45 6.40 -6.92
C SER A 179 16.59 4.97 -7.44
N LEU A 180 15.47 4.28 -7.68
CA LEU A 180 15.46 2.91 -8.19
C LEU A 180 15.99 2.81 -9.62
N ILE A 181 15.61 3.74 -10.50
CA ILE A 181 15.99 3.71 -11.92
C ILE A 181 17.36 4.36 -12.15
N GLY A 182 17.66 5.46 -11.44
CA GLY A 182 18.81 6.32 -11.69
C GLY A 182 19.92 6.25 -10.65
N GLY A 183 19.72 5.52 -9.54
CA GLY A 183 20.58 5.57 -8.37
C GLY A 183 20.51 6.92 -7.64
N LEU A 184 21.42 7.15 -6.68
CA LEU A 184 21.45 8.35 -5.85
C LEU A 184 21.83 9.63 -6.62
N THR A 185 22.49 9.50 -7.77
CA THR A 185 22.90 10.63 -8.61
C THR A 185 22.58 10.36 -10.09
N PRO A 186 21.38 10.76 -10.56
CA PRO A 186 21.04 10.62 -11.97
C PRO A 186 21.96 11.52 -12.83
N LYS A 187 22.95 10.92 -13.51
CA LYS A 187 23.87 11.61 -14.43
C LYS A 187 23.20 11.85 -15.80
N PHE A 188 21.99 12.39 -15.84
CA PHE A 188 21.25 12.60 -17.09
C PHE A 188 21.27 14.08 -17.51
N ARG A 189 21.71 14.37 -18.75
CA ARG A 189 21.66 15.70 -19.39
C ARG A 189 20.77 15.69 -20.64
N GLY A 190 20.11 16.80 -20.92
CA GLY A 190 19.33 17.03 -22.15
C GLY A 190 18.20 16.01 -22.34
N ALA A 191 17.99 15.54 -23.58
CA ALA A 191 16.92 14.60 -23.94
C ALA A 191 16.92 13.27 -23.15
N LYS A 192 18.06 12.86 -22.59
CA LYS A 192 18.13 11.68 -21.70
C LYS A 192 17.43 11.91 -20.37
N LYS A 193 17.37 13.16 -19.90
CA LYS A 193 16.62 13.56 -18.71
C LYS A 193 15.12 13.44 -18.97
N ASP A 194 14.63 13.92 -20.11
CA ASP A 194 13.20 13.82 -20.45
C ASP A 194 12.72 12.38 -20.58
N GLY A 195 13.54 11.51 -21.20
CA GLY A 195 13.26 10.08 -21.27
C GLY A 195 13.22 9.41 -19.89
N PHE A 196 14.15 9.80 -19.00
CA PHE A 196 14.19 9.32 -17.63
C PHE A 196 12.95 9.75 -16.82
N GLU A 197 12.59 11.04 -16.87
CA GLU A 197 11.40 11.57 -16.17
C GLU A 197 10.10 10.91 -16.66
N ARG A 198 9.98 10.67 -17.97
CA ARG A 198 8.85 9.93 -18.54
C ARG A 198 8.78 8.50 -17.98
N LYS A 199 9.92 7.82 -17.84
CA LYS A 199 9.98 6.46 -17.29
C LYS A 199 9.59 6.42 -15.81
N VAL A 200 10.12 7.35 -15.01
CA VAL A 200 9.77 7.52 -13.59
C VAL A 200 8.27 7.76 -13.44
N THR A 201 7.74 8.75 -14.17
CA THR A 201 6.31 9.11 -14.15
C THR A 201 5.43 7.93 -14.56
N SER A 202 5.87 7.17 -15.59
CA SER A 202 5.17 5.97 -16.01
C SER A 202 5.15 4.93 -14.89
N MET A 203 6.29 4.57 -14.31
CA MET A 203 6.33 3.54 -13.25
C MET A 203 5.55 3.95 -12.01
N ALA A 204 5.64 5.22 -11.59
CA ALA A 204 4.85 5.75 -10.49
C ALA A 204 3.34 5.67 -10.77
N SER A 205 2.91 5.96 -12.00
CA SER A 205 1.51 5.83 -12.40
C SER A 205 1.03 4.37 -12.37
N ASP A 206 1.83 3.41 -12.85
CA ASP A 206 1.47 1.98 -12.77
C ASP A 206 1.34 1.53 -11.31
N ALA A 207 2.28 1.95 -10.46
CA ALA A 207 2.27 1.63 -9.04
C ALA A 207 1.00 2.16 -8.35
N ILE A 208 0.61 3.41 -8.60
CA ILE A 208 -0.63 3.99 -8.06
C ILE A 208 -1.85 3.17 -8.48
N PHE A 209 -1.94 2.81 -9.76
CA PHE A 209 -3.07 2.05 -10.28
C PHE A 209 -3.16 0.65 -9.66
N ASN A 210 -2.04 -0.08 -9.63
CA ASN A 210 -1.99 -1.44 -9.10
C ASN A 210 -2.27 -1.48 -7.60
N VAL A 211 -1.65 -0.59 -6.82
CA VAL A 211 -1.84 -0.55 -5.36
C VAL A 211 -3.28 -0.20 -4.98
N THR A 212 -3.95 0.66 -5.76
CA THR A 212 -5.34 1.08 -5.48
C THR A 212 -6.40 0.19 -6.13
N GLY A 213 -6.00 -0.88 -6.82
CA GLY A 213 -6.90 -1.74 -7.58
C GLY A 213 -7.73 -0.96 -8.62
N GLY A 214 -7.15 0.08 -9.21
CA GLY A 214 -7.82 0.94 -10.20
C GLY A 214 -8.80 1.97 -9.63
N THR A 215 -8.88 2.11 -8.30
CA THR A 215 -9.69 3.16 -7.65
C THR A 215 -9.15 4.55 -7.95
N VAL A 216 -7.82 4.69 -7.96
CA VAL A 216 -7.14 5.91 -8.41
C VAL A 216 -6.65 5.66 -9.83
N LYS A 217 -7.08 6.52 -10.76
CA LYS A 217 -6.79 6.40 -12.19
C LYS A 217 -5.86 7.53 -12.64
N PRO A 218 -4.55 7.27 -12.72
CA PRO A 218 -3.60 8.18 -13.34
C PRO A 218 -3.99 8.47 -14.80
N TRP A 219 -3.61 9.65 -15.28
CA TRP A 219 -3.98 10.12 -16.61
C TRP A 219 -3.63 9.15 -17.73
N LYS A 220 -2.51 8.40 -17.62
CA LYS A 220 -2.07 7.47 -18.65
C LYS A 220 -3.05 6.32 -18.87
N HIS A 221 -3.65 5.78 -17.80
CA HIS A 221 -4.60 4.67 -17.90
C HIS A 221 -5.97 5.16 -18.38
N THR A 222 -6.36 6.38 -18.00
CA THR A 222 -7.62 6.99 -18.45
C THR A 222 -7.54 7.41 -19.93
N THR A 223 -6.41 7.98 -20.35
CA THR A 223 -6.19 8.45 -21.73
C THR A 223 -6.12 7.28 -22.70
N LEU A 224 -5.49 6.17 -22.31
CA LEU A 224 -5.47 4.96 -23.12
C LEU A 224 -6.89 4.38 -23.31
N GLY A 225 -7.69 4.33 -22.23
CA GLY A 225 -9.10 3.95 -22.32
C GLY A 225 -9.90 4.87 -23.25
N LEU A 226 -9.72 6.19 -23.12
CA LEU A 226 -10.41 7.18 -23.97
C LEU A 226 -10.01 7.05 -25.45
N GLY A 227 -8.71 6.90 -25.74
CA GLY A 227 -8.20 6.70 -27.09
C GLY A 227 -8.75 5.44 -27.74
N MET A 228 -8.83 4.35 -26.98
CA MET A 228 -9.45 3.11 -27.46
C MET A 228 -10.95 3.25 -27.72
N ALA A 229 -11.68 3.91 -26.81
CA ALA A 229 -13.10 4.18 -27.01
C ALA A 229 -13.37 5.03 -28.27
N SER A 230 -12.51 6.01 -28.53
CA SER A 230 -12.56 6.85 -29.74
C SER A 230 -12.22 6.09 -31.01
N LEU A 231 -11.32 5.10 -30.95
CA LEU A 231 -10.89 4.33 -32.11
C LEU A 231 -11.87 3.21 -32.49
N THR A 232 -12.51 2.57 -31.51
CA THR A 232 -13.36 1.40 -31.77
C THR A 232 -14.86 1.69 -31.71
N GLY A 233 -15.27 2.82 -31.13
CA GLY A 233 -16.69 3.14 -30.90
C GLY A 233 -17.44 2.12 -30.04
N SER A 234 -16.73 1.15 -29.44
CA SER A 234 -17.33 -0.04 -28.83
C SER A 234 -17.01 -0.14 -27.35
N LYS A 235 -18.06 -0.20 -26.52
CA LYS A 235 -17.96 -0.45 -25.07
C LYS A 235 -17.37 -1.83 -24.74
N LEU A 236 -17.37 -2.77 -25.70
CA LEU A 236 -16.81 -4.11 -25.52
C LEU A 236 -15.29 -4.08 -25.43
N THR A 237 -14.63 -3.19 -26.19
CA THR A 237 -13.16 -3.08 -26.17
C THR A 237 -12.65 -2.56 -24.83
N LEU A 238 -13.37 -1.63 -24.20
CA LEU A 238 -13.08 -1.16 -22.84
C LEU A 238 -13.23 -2.27 -21.79
N LYS A 239 -14.26 -3.13 -21.92
CA LYS A 239 -14.44 -4.30 -21.05
C LYS A 239 -13.32 -5.32 -21.21
N ILE A 240 -12.92 -5.61 -22.45
CA ILE A 240 -11.79 -6.50 -22.73
C ILE A 240 -10.52 -5.90 -22.13
N LEU A 241 -10.28 -4.59 -22.28
CA LEU A 241 -9.06 -3.98 -21.75
C LEU A 241 -9.00 -3.99 -20.21
N ASN A 242 -10.12 -3.65 -19.54
CA ASN A 242 -10.21 -3.76 -18.09
C ASN A 242 -9.98 -5.20 -17.62
N SER A 243 -10.55 -6.17 -18.34
CA SER A 243 -10.30 -7.59 -18.09
C SER A 243 -8.83 -7.95 -18.32
N TRP A 244 -8.14 -7.40 -19.31
CA TRP A 244 -6.71 -7.63 -19.52
C TRP A 244 -5.85 -7.03 -18.41
N PHE A 245 -6.19 -5.85 -17.90
CA PHE A 245 -5.51 -5.27 -16.73
C PHE A 245 -5.76 -6.11 -15.47
N GLU A 246 -6.97 -6.60 -15.21
CA GLU A 246 -7.25 -7.55 -14.12
C GLU A 246 -6.55 -8.91 -14.31
N VAL A 247 -6.53 -9.44 -15.53
CA VAL A 247 -5.91 -10.74 -15.87
C VAL A 247 -4.39 -10.69 -15.77
N VAL A 248 -3.76 -9.56 -16.05
CA VAL A 248 -2.31 -9.39 -15.80
C VAL A 248 -2.01 -9.39 -14.30
N THR A 249 -2.86 -8.79 -13.48
CA THR A 249 -2.73 -8.81 -12.01
C THR A 249 -2.94 -10.22 -11.45
N LEU A 250 -3.98 -10.94 -11.93
CA LEU A 250 -4.26 -12.33 -11.52
C LEU A 250 -3.22 -13.33 -12.02
N LYS A 251 -2.63 -13.12 -13.20
CA LYS A 251 -1.52 -13.97 -13.69
C LYS A 251 -0.22 -13.73 -12.93
N ALA A 252 0.01 -12.53 -12.41
CA ALA A 252 1.16 -12.27 -11.54
C ALA A 252 1.01 -12.99 -10.18
N GLU A 253 -0.19 -13.04 -9.62
CA GLU A 253 -0.48 -13.83 -8.39
C GLU A 253 -0.44 -15.35 -8.65
N LEU A 254 -0.93 -15.82 -9.80
CA LEU A 254 -0.85 -17.25 -10.17
C LEU A 254 0.57 -17.72 -10.48
N ALA A 255 1.43 -16.85 -11.02
CA ALA A 255 2.84 -17.17 -11.23
C ALA A 255 3.62 -17.31 -9.91
N GLN A 256 3.28 -16.50 -8.89
CA GLN A 256 3.88 -16.63 -7.55
C GLN A 256 3.40 -17.87 -6.79
N LEU A 257 2.16 -18.31 -7.00
CA LEU A 257 1.63 -19.55 -6.41
C LEU A 257 2.12 -20.84 -7.11
N GLN A 258 2.76 -20.72 -8.28
CA GLN A 258 3.24 -21.88 -9.05
C GLN A 258 4.77 -22.05 -9.07
N GLY A 259 5.52 -21.26 -8.30
CA GLY A 259 6.95 -21.49 -8.08
C GLY A 259 7.77 -21.55 -9.38
N VAL A 260 7.71 -20.48 -10.18
CA VAL A 260 8.66 -20.21 -11.27
C VAL A 260 9.32 -18.86 -11.02
#